data_AF-G7Z520-F1
#
_entry.id   AF-G7Z520-F1
#
_cell.length_a   1.000
_cell.length_b   1.000
_cell.length_c   1.000
_cell.angle_alpha   90.00
_cell.angle_beta   90.00
_cell.angle_gamma   90.00
#
_symmetry.space_group_name_H-M   'P 1'
#
loop_
_entity.id
_entity.type
_entity.pdbx_description
1 polymer ?
#
loop_
_entity_poly.entity_id
_entity_poly.type
_entity_poly.pdbx_seq_one_letter_code
_entity_poly.pdbx_strand_id
1 'polypeptide(L)'
;MQVDNRILDDLARVAGGALGAFSSLREEAEGQLRAQLERVLSRMDVVSREEYEAVRAMAAKAREEQEAMAERLAALEATVATLTAGHAPLPVVVEPAGIPAVVDTDPVTPAPESAADAAGKEATAS
;
A
#
# COMPACT_ATOMS: atom_id res chain seq x y z
N MET A 1 -58.08 10.57 46.52
CA MET A 1 -56.89 10.89 45.71
C MET A 1 -56.05 9.62 45.55
N GLN A 2 -56.41 8.74 44.61
CA GLN A 2 -55.75 7.42 44.43
C GLN A 2 -55.37 7.10 42.97
N VAL A 3 -55.79 7.94 42.01
CA VAL A 3 -55.65 7.68 40.57
C VAL A 3 -54.26 8.08 40.06
N ASP A 4 -53.66 9.12 40.66
CA ASP A 4 -52.35 9.64 40.27
C ASP A 4 -51.20 8.64 40.54
N ASN A 5 -51.34 7.79 41.56
CA ASN A 5 -50.28 6.86 41.94
C ASN A 5 -50.17 5.64 41.02
N ARG A 6 -51.25 5.25 40.32
CA ARG A 6 -51.24 4.07 39.42
C ARG A 6 -50.61 4.37 38.07
N ILE A 7 -50.84 5.56 37.52
CA ILE A 7 -50.24 5.97 36.24
C ILE A 7 -48.73 6.15 36.39
N LEU A 8 -48.27 6.67 37.53
CA LEU A 8 -46.85 6.79 37.84
C LEU A 8 -46.17 5.42 38.05
N ASP A 9 -46.86 4.45 38.66
CA ASP A 9 -46.36 3.08 38.86
C ASP A 9 -46.23 2.30 37.55
N ASP A 10 -47.24 2.38 36.67
CA ASP A 10 -47.18 1.77 35.34
C ASP A 10 -46.09 2.41 34.47
N LEU A 11 -45.91 3.73 34.55
CA LEU A 11 -44.81 4.42 33.88
C LEU A 11 -43.45 4.01 34.46
N ALA A 12 -43.32 3.86 35.78
CA ALA A 12 -42.08 3.40 36.42
C ALA A 12 -41.75 1.96 36.01
N ARG A 13 -42.76 1.10 35.89
CA ARG A 13 -42.60 -0.28 35.43
C ARG A 13 -42.21 -0.37 33.96
N VAL A 14 -42.83 0.43 33.11
CA VAL A 14 -42.48 0.53 31.68
C VAL A 14 -41.10 1.17 31.51
N ALA A 15 -40.78 2.22 32.26
CA ALA A 15 -39.46 2.86 32.24
C ALA A 15 -38.37 1.90 32.71
N GLY A 16 -38.59 1.14 33.79
CA GLY A 16 -37.68 0.10 34.26
C GLY A 16 -37.47 -1.02 33.23
N GLY A 17 -38.56 -1.47 32.58
CA GLY A 17 -38.48 -2.47 31.52
C GLY A 17 -37.83 -1.97 30.23
N ALA A 18 -38.12 -0.73 29.83
CA ALA A 18 -37.58 -0.11 28.61
C ALA A 18 -36.10 0.27 28.76
N LEU A 19 -35.68 0.76 29.94
CA LEU A 19 -34.27 1.04 30.21
C LEU A 19 -33.43 -0.25 30.17
N GLY A 20 -33.95 -1.36 30.69
CA GLY A 20 -33.29 -2.68 30.62
C GLY A 20 -33.18 -3.23 29.19
N ALA A 21 -34.27 -3.15 28.40
CA ALA A 21 -34.25 -3.58 27.01
C ALA A 21 -33.38 -2.68 26.11
N PHE A 22 -33.32 -1.38 26.41
CA PHE A 22 -32.44 -0.45 25.71
C PHE A 22 -30.96 -0.72 25.99
N SER A 23 -30.61 -1.06 27.24
CA SER A 23 -29.22 -1.42 27.56
C SER A 23 -28.74 -2.68 26.81
N SER A 24 -29.60 -3.70 26.65
CA SER A 24 -29.23 -4.90 25.89
C SER A 24 -29.11 -4.64 24.39
N LEU A 25 -30.05 -3.87 23.82
CA LEU A 25 -29.97 -3.44 22.42
C LEU A 25 -28.71 -2.60 22.15
N ARG A 26 -28.32 -1.77 23.11
CA ARG A 26 -27.10 -0.98 23.03
C ARG A 26 -25.85 -1.87 23.03
N GLU A 27 -25.77 -2.85 23.92
CA GLU A 27 -24.64 -3.80 23.95
C GLU A 27 -24.53 -4.59 22.64
N GLU A 28 -25.65 -5.05 22.09
CA GLU A 28 -25.69 -5.73 20.80
C GLU A 28 -25.26 -4.80 19.65
N ALA A 29 -25.72 -3.55 19.65
CA ALA A 29 -25.34 -2.56 18.64
C ALA A 29 -23.84 -2.20 18.74
N GLU A 30 -23.30 -2.03 19.94
CA GLU A 30 -21.86 -1.78 20.16
C GLU A 30 -21.02 -2.97 19.67
N GLY A 31 -21.45 -4.21 19.92
CA GLY A 31 -20.81 -5.41 19.41
C GLY A 31 -20.82 -5.50 17.88
N GLN A 32 -21.95 -5.22 17.25
CA GLN A 32 -22.07 -5.19 15.78
C GLN A 32 -21.22 -4.09 15.15
N LEU A 33 -21.22 -2.89 15.75
CA LEU A 33 -20.42 -1.76 15.29
C LEU A 33 -18.93 -2.06 15.38
N ARG A 34 -18.47 -2.67 16.48
CA ARG A 34 -17.07 -3.08 16.65
C ARG A 34 -16.65 -4.14 15.64
N ALA A 35 -17.50 -5.14 15.40
CA ALA A 35 -17.23 -6.17 14.40
C ALA A 35 -17.19 -5.59 12.97
N GLN A 36 -17.99 -4.56 12.69
CA GLN A 36 -17.99 -3.87 11.40
C GLN A 36 -16.74 -2.98 11.25
N LEU A 37 -16.33 -2.27 12.30
CA LEU A 37 -15.08 -1.52 12.35
C LEU A 37 -13.88 -2.44 12.12
N GLU A 38 -13.78 -3.56 12.84
CA GLU A 38 -12.70 -4.55 12.64
C GLU A 38 -12.65 -5.04 11.18
N ARG A 39 -13.81 -5.33 10.59
CA ARG A 39 -13.89 -5.73 9.18
C ARG A 39 -13.49 -4.62 8.21
N VAL A 40 -13.78 -3.36 8.52
CA VAL A 40 -13.37 -2.21 7.71
C VAL A 40 -11.87 -1.97 7.86
N LEU A 41 -11.33 -1.96 9.08
CA LEU A 41 -9.89 -1.82 9.32
C LEU A 41 -9.09 -2.96 8.72
N SER A 42 -9.61 -4.19 8.70
CA SER A 42 -8.99 -5.33 8.02
C SER A 42 -9.05 -5.22 6.49
N ARG A 43 -9.97 -4.43 5.94
CA ARG A 43 -10.11 -4.19 4.49
C ARG A 43 -9.36 -2.94 4.02
N MET A 44 -9.17 -1.98 4.90
CA MET A 44 -8.27 -0.87 4.69
C MET A 44 -6.85 -1.44 4.89
N ASP A 45 -5.91 -1.18 3.99
CA ASP A 45 -4.51 -1.62 4.12
C ASP A 45 -3.81 -0.89 5.29
N VAL A 46 -4.28 -1.10 6.52
CA VAL A 46 -3.75 -0.47 7.71
C VAL A 46 -2.50 -1.23 8.12
N VAL A 47 -1.34 -0.66 7.79
CA VAL A 47 -0.05 -1.18 8.22
C VAL A 47 -0.01 -1.15 9.75
N SER A 48 0.24 -2.30 10.35
CA SER A 48 0.35 -2.39 11.80
C SER A 48 1.55 -1.57 12.27
N ARG A 49 1.48 -1.05 13.50
CA ARG A 49 2.59 -0.27 14.06
C ARG A 49 3.89 -1.09 14.10
N GLU A 50 3.79 -2.40 14.34
CA GLU A 50 4.93 -3.30 14.41
C GLU A 50 5.59 -3.50 13.04
N GLU A 51 4.80 -3.69 11.97
CA GLU A 51 5.32 -3.74 10.60
C GLU A 51 5.99 -2.42 10.19
N TYR A 52 5.38 -1.29 10.56
CA TYR A 52 5.98 0.01 10.31
C TYR A 52 7.34 0.17 10.98
N GLU A 53 7.46 -0.18 12.26
CA GLU A 53 8.73 -0.08 12.99
C GLU A 53 9.76 -1.09 12.43
N ALA A 54 9.35 -2.28 12.01
CA ALA A 54 10.23 -3.27 11.38
C ALA A 54 10.80 -2.77 10.05
N VAL A 55 9.95 -2.23 9.17
CA VAL A 55 10.36 -1.64 7.88
C VAL A 55 11.23 -0.40 8.10
N ARG A 56 10.88 0.44 9.07
CA ARG A 56 11.67 1.61 9.44
C ARG A 56 13.08 1.24 9.89
N ALA A 57 13.20 0.23 10.76
CA ALA A 57 14.50 -0.27 11.22
C ALA A 57 15.31 -0.87 10.06
N MET A 58 14.66 -1.63 9.18
CA MET A 58 15.30 -2.18 7.97
C MET A 58 15.79 -1.07 7.03
N ALA A 59 14.97 -0.03 6.81
CA ALA A 59 15.32 1.10 5.96
C ALA A 59 16.50 1.90 6.53
N ALA A 60 16.54 2.12 7.86
CA ALA A 60 17.66 2.78 8.52
C ALA A 60 18.96 1.98 8.36
N LYS A 61 18.91 0.68 8.67
CA LYS A 61 20.05 -0.23 8.49
C LYS A 61 20.55 -0.27 7.04
N ALA A 62 19.63 -0.31 6.07
CA ALA A 62 19.99 -0.30 4.67
C ALA A 62 20.74 0.98 4.25
N ARG A 63 20.38 2.14 4.81
CA ARG A 63 21.11 3.40 4.56
C ARG A 63 22.51 3.38 5.14
N GLU A 64 22.67 2.90 6.37
CA GLU A 64 23.99 2.75 7.01
C GLU A 64 24.89 1.80 6.21
N GLU A 65 24.34 0.65 5.77
CA GLU A 65 25.08 -0.32 4.96
C GLU A 65 25.42 0.23 3.57
N GLN A 66 24.55 1.04 2.96
CA GLN A 66 24.82 1.73 1.69
C GLN A 66 26.02 2.67 1.79
N GLU A 67 26.09 3.48 2.85
CA GLU A 67 27.21 4.40 3.08
C GLU A 67 28.52 3.64 3.26
N ALA A 68 28.52 2.58 4.09
CA ALA A 68 29.69 1.73 4.31
C ALA A 68 30.15 1.02 3.02
N MET A 69 29.21 0.57 2.18
CA MET A 69 29.54 -0.01 0.88
C MET A 69 30.10 1.02 -0.10
N ALA A 70 29.56 2.22 -0.14
CA ALA A 70 30.05 3.30 -0.99
C ALA A 70 31.50 3.70 -0.63
N GLU A 71 31.83 3.78 0.66
CA GLU A 71 33.21 4.04 1.11
C GLU A 71 34.17 2.94 0.64
N ARG A 72 33.78 1.67 0.82
CA ARG A 72 34.59 0.53 0.35
C ARG A 72 34.77 0.56 -1.16
N LEU A 73 33.71 0.85 -1.91
CA LEU A 73 33.78 0.98 -3.37
C LEU A 73 34.77 2.07 -3.78
N ALA A 74 34.68 3.27 -3.19
CA ALA A 74 35.61 4.36 -3.48
C ALA A 74 37.07 3.97 -3.20
N ALA A 75 37.33 3.27 -2.09
CA ALA A 75 38.68 2.77 -1.76
C ALA A 75 39.19 1.72 -2.77
N LEU A 76 38.31 0.80 -3.19
CA LEU A 76 38.64 -0.19 -4.20
C LEU A 76 38.90 0.47 -5.57
N GLU A 77 38.04 1.40 -5.99
CA GLU A 77 38.19 2.16 -7.23
C GLU A 77 39.51 2.92 -7.27
N ALA A 78 39.89 3.58 -6.16
CA ALA A 78 41.19 4.24 -6.04
C ALA A 78 42.36 3.24 -6.15
N THR A 79 42.23 2.07 -5.52
CA THR A 79 43.25 1.01 -5.60
C THR A 79 43.37 0.48 -7.04
N VAL A 80 42.27 0.25 -7.74
CA VAL A 80 42.27 -0.17 -9.14
C VAL A 80 42.88 0.91 -10.02
N ALA A 81 42.56 2.19 -9.81
CA ALA A 81 43.14 3.30 -10.56
C ALA A 81 44.66 3.36 -10.40
N THR A 82 45.18 3.18 -9.18
CA THR A 82 46.64 3.17 -8.94
C THR A 82 47.33 1.96 -9.57
N LEU A 83 46.73 0.77 -9.49
CA LEU A 83 47.28 -0.44 -10.11
C LEU A 83 47.25 -0.38 -11.64
N THR A 84 46.19 0.17 -12.23
CA THR A 84 46.05 0.32 -13.68
C THR A 84 46.91 1.45 -14.24
N ALA A 85 47.14 2.53 -13.49
CA ALA A 85 48.09 3.58 -13.87
C ALA A 85 49.54 3.07 -13.99
N GLY A 86 49.90 2.03 -13.23
CA GLY A 86 51.20 1.34 -13.35
C GLY A 86 51.30 0.39 -14.55
N HIS A 87 50.17 -0.04 -15.11
CA HIS A 87 50.08 -0.80 -16.35
C HIS A 87 49.66 0.14 -17.47
N ALA A 88 50.59 0.97 -17.96
CA ALA A 88 50.32 1.86 -19.09
C ALA A 88 49.69 1.04 -20.24
N PRO A 89 48.40 1.24 -20.55
CA PRO A 89 47.81 0.55 -21.68
C PRO A 89 48.47 1.13 -22.92
N LEU A 90 48.93 0.26 -23.83
CA LEU A 90 49.21 0.68 -25.20
C LEU A 90 48.00 1.49 -25.70
N PRO A 91 48.21 2.60 -26.42
CA PRO A 91 47.11 3.50 -26.79
C PRO A 91 46.13 2.74 -27.69
N VAL A 92 45.05 2.22 -27.10
CA VAL A 92 43.90 1.79 -27.87
C VAL A 92 43.19 3.08 -28.26
N VAL A 93 43.50 3.53 -29.48
CA VAL A 93 42.72 4.54 -30.18
C VAL A 93 41.31 3.97 -30.32
N VAL A 94 40.41 4.36 -29.42
CA VAL A 94 38.99 4.17 -29.63
C VAL A 94 38.61 5.23 -30.66
N GLU A 95 38.59 4.85 -31.94
CA GLU A 95 37.85 5.61 -32.94
C GLU A 95 36.42 5.79 -32.43
N PRO A 96 35.81 6.98 -32.58
CA PRO A 96 34.44 7.22 -32.16
C PRO A 96 33.49 6.48 -33.12
N ALA A 97 33.34 5.17 -32.92
CA ALA A 97 32.22 4.43 -33.47
C ALA A 97 30.96 4.99 -32.82
N GLY A 98 30.17 5.72 -33.63
CA GLY A 98 28.97 6.41 -33.20
C GLY A 98 28.05 5.49 -32.40
N ILE A 99 27.67 5.96 -31.21
CA ILE A 99 26.57 5.40 -30.46
C ILE A 99 25.30 5.68 -31.30
N PRO A 100 24.55 4.67 -31.79
CA PRO A 100 23.23 4.94 -32.31
C PRO A 100 22.38 5.46 -31.15
N ALA A 101 21.72 6.59 -31.39
CA ALA A 101 20.86 7.27 -30.44
C ALA A 101 19.97 6.28 -29.67
N VAL A 102 19.96 6.45 -28.35
CA VAL A 102 19.13 5.73 -27.40
C VAL A 102 17.68 5.78 -27.89
N VAL A 103 17.07 4.61 -28.02
CA VAL A 103 15.63 4.45 -28.28
C VAL A 103 14.87 5.11 -27.13
N ASP A 104 14.13 6.18 -27.44
CA ASP A 104 13.04 6.67 -26.60
C ASP A 104 12.04 5.52 -26.39
N THR A 105 12.04 4.92 -25.21
CA THR A 105 10.89 4.13 -24.76
C THR A 105 9.84 5.10 -24.25
N ASP A 106 8.84 5.37 -25.09
CA ASP A 106 7.62 6.07 -24.72
C ASP A 106 6.97 5.46 -23.45
N PRO A 107 6.38 6.28 -22.56
CA PRO A 107 5.64 5.78 -21.41
C PRO A 107 4.31 5.15 -21.87
N VAL A 108 4.10 3.90 -21.47
CA VAL A 108 2.83 3.17 -21.60
C VAL A 108 1.67 4.02 -21.06
N THR A 109 0.82 4.49 -21.97
CA THR A 109 -0.51 5.01 -21.64
C THR A 109 -1.54 3.93 -21.98
N PRO A 110 -2.30 3.37 -21.03
CA PRO A 110 -3.35 2.42 -21.35
C PRO A 110 -4.57 3.17 -21.91
N ALA A 111 -4.88 2.94 -23.18
CA ALA A 111 -6.12 3.42 -23.80
C ALA A 111 -7.32 2.56 -23.34
N PRO A 112 -8.52 3.15 -23.15
CA PRO A 112 -9.74 2.40 -22.86
C PRO A 112 -10.36 1.81 -24.14
N GLU A 113 -10.49 0.50 -24.22
CA GLU A 113 -11.36 -0.16 -25.21
C GLU A 113 -12.82 -0.04 -24.78
N SER A 114 -13.59 0.80 -25.48
CA SER A 114 -15.04 0.64 -25.64
C SER A 114 -15.56 1.70 -26.61
N ALA A 115 -15.72 1.34 -27.89
CA ALA A 115 -16.94 1.61 -28.66
C ALA A 115 -16.74 1.21 -30.13
N ALA A 116 -17.56 0.25 -30.55
CA ALA A 116 -18.33 0.29 -31.80
C ALA A 116 -17.59 0.55 -33.12
N ASP A 117 -17.41 -0.52 -33.89
CA ASP A 117 -17.76 -0.56 -35.33
C ASP A 117 -17.94 -2.04 -35.71
N ALA A 118 -19.18 -2.54 -35.81
CA ALA A 118 -20.02 -2.55 -37.00
C ALA A 118 -19.69 -3.69 -37.98
N ALA A 119 -20.77 -4.33 -38.44
CA ALA A 119 -20.91 -5.10 -39.67
C ALA A 119 -19.96 -6.31 -39.82
N GLY A 120 -20.42 -7.56 -39.73
CA GLY A 120 -21.55 -8.08 -40.49
C GLY A 120 -21.07 -8.65 -41.82
N LYS A 121 -20.96 -9.98 -41.88
CA LYS A 121 -21.20 -10.89 -43.04
C LYS A 121 -20.50 -12.22 -42.76
N GLU A 122 -21.28 -13.31 -42.71
CA GLU A 122 -21.23 -14.40 -43.71
C GLU A 122 -19.93 -15.21 -43.60
N ALA A 123 -19.89 -16.53 -43.53
CA ALA A 123 -20.84 -17.57 -43.84
C ALA A 123 -20.16 -18.90 -43.46
N THR A 124 -21.00 -19.94 -43.30
CA THR A 124 -20.72 -21.34 -43.64
C THR A 124 -19.64 -22.15 -42.88
N ALA A 125 -20.17 -23.15 -42.17
CA ALA A 125 -19.86 -24.58 -42.32
C ALA A 125 -18.45 -25.09 -41.99
N SER A 126 -18.33 -25.83 -40.88
CA SER A 126 -18.36 -27.30 -40.85
C SER A 126 -18.44 -27.81 -39.42
#